data_AF-A0A317DC08-F1
#
_entry.id   AF-A0A317DC08-F1
#
_cell.length_a   1.000
_cell.length_b   1.000
_cell.length_c   1.000
_cell.angle_alpha   90.00
_cell.angle_beta   90.00
_cell.angle_gamma   90.00
#
_symmetry.space_group_name_H-M   'P 1'
#
loop_
_entity.id
_entity.type
_entity.pdbx_description
1 polymer ?
#
loop_
_entity_poly.entity_id
_entity_poly.type
_entity_poly.pdbx_seq_one_letter_code
_entity_poly.pdbx_strand_id
1 'polypeptide(L)'
;MDLLKDSPRRTTSVQWPAEVDDHLDLLVALVAAQGVPVSRAQLLSALVADAQLNGKALSQVVRRYLGGLQVGDLAAAAPPSDGLPTTPRRGRRRSAA
;
A
#
# COMPACT_ATOMS: atom_id res chain seq x y z
N MET A 1 26.96 7.02 5.97
CA MET A 1 25.57 7.27 6.42
C MET A 1 24.79 6.04 6.05
N ASP A 2 24.25 5.34 7.05
CA ASP A 2 23.45 4.13 6.80
C ASP A 2 22.01 4.54 6.52
N LEU A 3 21.41 4.01 5.44
CA LEU A 3 20.04 4.31 5.08
C LEU A 3 19.08 3.34 5.80
N LEU A 4 17.92 3.83 6.23
CA LEU A 4 16.90 3.00 6.90
C LEU A 4 16.48 1.78 6.07
N LYS A 5 16.47 1.91 4.73
CA LYS A 5 16.16 0.81 3.80
C LYS A 5 17.16 -0.36 3.88
N ASP A 6 18.35 -0.13 4.42
CA ASP A 6 19.45 -1.10 4.54
C ASP A 6 19.59 -1.64 5.98
N SER A 7 18.72 -1.23 6.91
CA SER A 7 18.70 -1.70 8.30
C SER A 7 18.21 -3.16 8.44
N PRO A 8 18.53 -3.85 9.56
CA PRO A 8 18.03 -5.20 9.84
C PRO A 8 16.51 -5.31 9.71
N ARG A 9 16.06 -6.31 8.95
CA ARG A 9 14.65 -6.46 8.57
C ARG A 9 13.94 -7.45 9.48
N ARG A 10 12.69 -7.14 9.84
CA ARG A 10 11.76 -8.07 10.49
C ARG A 10 10.63 -8.40 9.51
N THR A 11 10.16 -9.65 9.55
CA THR A 11 9.03 -10.09 8.73
C THR A 11 7.73 -9.94 9.50
N THR A 12 6.71 -9.36 8.85
CA THR A 12 5.35 -9.26 9.38
C THR A 12 4.39 -9.82 8.34
N SER A 13 3.48 -10.70 8.76
CA SER A 13 2.38 -11.19 7.93
C SER A 13 1.12 -10.41 8.27
N VAL A 14 0.45 -9.84 7.27
CA VAL A 14 -0.75 -9.02 7.45
C VAL A 14 -1.86 -9.59 6.56
N GLN A 15 -3.07 -9.67 7.12
CA GLN A 15 -4.29 -9.96 6.37
C GLN A 15 -5.15 -8.71 6.32
N TRP A 16 -5.66 -8.38 5.15
CA TRP A 16 -6.54 -7.24 4.90
C TRP A 16 -7.55 -7.56 3.79
N PRO A 17 -8.61 -6.74 3.62
CA PRO A 17 -9.53 -6.87 2.49
C PRO A 17 -8.79 -6.82 1.14
N ALA A 18 -9.29 -7.57 0.16
CA ALA A 18 -8.69 -7.62 -1.18
C ALA A 18 -8.58 -6.23 -1.83
N GLU A 19 -9.57 -5.38 -1.61
CA GLU A 19 -9.59 -4.01 -2.12
C GLU A 19 -8.44 -3.15 -1.58
N VAL A 20 -8.00 -3.39 -0.34
CA VAL A 20 -6.81 -2.73 0.22
C VAL A 20 -5.53 -3.21 -0.47
N ASP A 21 -5.45 -4.50 -0.82
CA ASP A 21 -4.31 -5.05 -1.59
C ASP A 21 -4.24 -4.45 -3.00
N ASP A 22 -5.39 -4.38 -3.69
CA ASP A 22 -5.47 -3.78 -5.02
C ASP A 22 -5.14 -2.28 -4.98
N HIS A 23 -5.59 -1.57 -3.93
CA HIS A 23 -5.21 -0.16 -3.74
C HIS A 23 -3.71 0.01 -3.50
N LEU A 24 -3.06 -0.90 -2.77
CA LEU A 24 -1.60 -0.87 -2.58
C LEU A 24 -0.86 -1.02 -3.91
N ASP A 25 -1.34 -1.87 -4.82
CA ASP A 25 -0.75 -2.01 -6.16
C ASP A 25 -0.84 -0.70 -6.96
N LEU A 26 -1.95 0.02 -6.87
CA LEU A 26 -2.10 1.33 -7.49
C LEU A 26 -1.08 2.33 -6.93
N LEU A 27 -0.90 2.38 -5.61
CA LEU A 27 0.09 3.26 -4.98
C LEU A 27 1.52 2.93 -5.45
N VAL A 28 1.86 1.64 -5.59
CA VAL A 28 3.16 1.23 -6.16
C VAL A 28 3.31 1.70 -7.60
N ALA A 29 2.29 1.50 -8.43
CA ALA A 29 2.32 1.92 -9.83
C ALA A 29 2.46 3.45 -9.97
N LEU A 30 1.77 4.22 -9.13
CA LEU A 30 1.85 5.68 -9.10
C LEU A 30 3.25 6.17 -8.76
N VAL A 31 3.89 5.59 -7.74
CA VAL A 31 5.26 5.95 -7.36
C VAL A 31 6.26 5.53 -8.44
N ALA A 32 6.06 4.35 -9.04
CA ALA A 32 6.89 3.87 -10.15
C ALA A 32 6.79 4.79 -11.39
N ALA A 33 5.60 5.32 -11.68
CA ALA A 33 5.39 6.28 -12.76
C ALA A 33 6.18 7.60 -12.58
N GLN A 34 6.55 7.94 -11.34
CA GLN A 34 7.42 9.07 -11.01
C GLN A 34 8.93 8.73 -11.11
N GLY A 35 9.28 7.58 -11.67
CA GLY A 35 10.67 7.13 -11.82
C GLY A 35 11.28 6.55 -10.54
N VAL A 36 10.48 6.26 -9.51
CA VAL A 36 10.94 5.68 -8.25
C VAL A 36 10.42 4.24 -8.15
N PRO A 37 11.14 3.22 -8.66
CA PRO A 37 10.71 1.84 -8.55
C PRO A 37 10.78 1.37 -7.09
N VAL A 38 9.64 0.96 -6.55
CA VAL A 38 9.52 0.46 -5.16
C VAL A 38 8.75 -0.86 -5.13
N SER A 39 9.13 -1.74 -4.21
CA SER A 39 8.33 -2.91 -3.86
C SER A 39 7.20 -2.53 -2.89
N ARG A 40 6.15 -3.37 -2.81
CA ARG A 40 5.07 -3.23 -1.82
C ARG A 40 5.60 -3.05 -0.40
N ALA A 41 6.58 -3.86 0.00
CA ALA A 41 7.18 -3.78 1.32
C ALA A 41 7.89 -2.43 1.56
N GLN A 42 8.63 -1.93 0.57
CA GLN A 42 9.29 -0.62 0.67
C GLN A 42 8.27 0.52 0.75
N LEU A 43 7.20 0.46 -0.03
CA LEU A 43 6.15 1.47 0.02
C LEU A 43 5.45 1.47 1.39
N LEU A 44 5.08 0.31 1.93
CA LEU A 44 4.50 0.21 3.27
C LEU A 44 5.47 0.71 4.34
N SER A 45 6.75 0.33 4.27
CA SER A 45 7.77 0.84 5.20
C SER A 45 7.91 2.36 5.11
N ALA A 46 7.85 2.94 3.91
CA ALA A 46 7.90 4.39 3.71
C ALA A 46 6.67 5.09 4.31
N LEU A 47 5.46 4.56 4.09
CA LEU A 47 4.22 5.11 4.66
C LEU A 47 4.24 5.05 6.20
N VAL A 48 4.73 3.95 6.78
CA VAL A 48 4.87 3.81 8.23
C VAL A 48 5.94 4.74 8.78
N ALA A 49 7.06 4.92 8.08
CA ALA A 49 8.14 5.82 8.49
C ALA A 49 7.73 7.31 8.41
N ASP A 50 6.86 7.67 7.45
CA ASP A 50 6.34 9.03 7.28
C ASP A 50 5.18 9.36 8.23
N ALA A 51 4.49 8.33 8.74
CA ALA A 51 3.33 8.52 9.60
C ALA A 51 3.65 9.42 10.81
N GLN A 52 2.87 10.49 10.99
CA GLN A 52 3.02 11.39 12.13
C GLN A 52 2.77 10.65 13.45
N LEU A 53 3.67 10.83 14.42
CA LEU A 53 3.52 10.29 15.78
C LEU A 53 2.54 11.12 16.62
N ASN A 54 1.32 11.29 16.11
CA ASN A 54 0.24 12.02 16.77
C ASN A 54 -0.97 11.09 16.94
N GLY A 55 -1.27 10.73 18.19
CA GLY A 55 -2.36 9.82 18.52
C GLY A 55 -3.73 10.28 18.03
N LYS A 56 -3.99 11.60 17.99
CA LYS A 56 -5.25 12.14 17.47
C LYS A 56 -5.38 11.88 15.96
N ALA A 57 -4.34 12.19 15.19
CA ALA A 57 -4.34 11.97 13.74
C ALA A 57 -4.45 10.48 13.41
N LEU A 58 -3.68 9.62 14.09
CA LEU A 58 -3.75 8.17 13.91
C LEU A 58 -5.14 7.62 14.25
N SER A 59 -5.77 8.09 15.33
CA SER A 59 -7.12 7.65 15.69
C SER A 59 -8.16 8.00 14.63
N GLN A 60 -8.01 9.11 13.91
CA GLN A 60 -8.93 9.48 12.83
C GLN A 60 -8.77 8.57 11.62
N VAL A 61 -7.53 8.25 11.24
CA VAL A 61 -7.23 7.28 10.17
C VAL A 61 -7.84 5.93 10.50
N VAL A 62 -7.63 5.44 11.73
CA VAL A 62 -8.14 4.13 12.16
C VAL A 62 -9.67 4.12 12.23
N ARG A 63 -10.32 5.16 12.77
CA ARG A 63 -11.78 5.26 12.81
C ARG A 63 -12.39 5.26 11.42
N ARG A 64 -11.77 5.98 10.47
CA ARG A 64 -12.19 5.97 9.08
C ARG A 64 -12.09 4.56 8.49
N TYR A 65 -10.98 3.86 8.69
CA TYR A 65 -10.83 2.49 8.21
C TYR A 65 -11.83 1.51 8.83
N LEU A 66 -12.03 1.55 10.15
CA LEU A 66 -12.86 0.57 10.85
C LEU A 66 -14.37 0.79 10.72
N GLY A 67 -14.83 2.01 10.44
CA GLY A 67 -16.27 2.31 10.41
C GLY A 67 -16.73 3.35 9.39
N GLY A 68 -15.82 3.99 8.67
CA GLY A 68 -16.16 5.02 7.68
C GLY A 68 -15.90 4.64 6.22
N LEU A 69 -15.19 3.53 5.98
CA LEU A 69 -14.87 3.01 4.65
C LEU A 69 -15.83 1.87 4.31
N GLN A 70 -16.50 1.99 3.17
CA GLN A 70 -17.35 0.97 2.59
C GLN A 70 -16.60 0.22 1.48
N VAL A 71 -17.09 -0.98 1.15
CA VAL A 71 -16.56 -1.77 0.03
C VAL A 71 -16.82 -0.99 -1.27
N GLY A 72 -15.78 -0.84 -2.09
CA GLY A 72 -15.81 -0.10 -3.34
C GLY A 72 -15.35 1.35 -3.23
N ASP A 73 -15.21 1.90 -2.02
CA ASP A 73 -14.77 3.30 -1.83
C ASP A 73 -13.34 3.53 -2.35
N LEU A 74 -12.44 2.55 -2.16
CA LEU A 74 -11.05 2.68 -2.62
C LEU A 74 -10.96 2.51 -4.13
N ALA A 75 -11.78 1.62 -4.70
CA ALA A 75 -11.89 1.46 -6.14
C ALA A 75 -12.50 2.72 -6.80
N ALA A 76 -13.53 3.33 -6.20
CA ALA A 76 -14.15 4.54 -6.70
C ALA A 76 -13.23 5.76 -6.65
N ALA A 77 -12.32 5.82 -5.68
CA ALA A 77 -11.32 6.87 -5.55
C ALA A 77 -10.08 6.66 -6.44
N ALA A 78 -9.98 5.53 -7.15
CA ALA A 78 -8.84 5.24 -8.00
C ALA A 78 -8.77 6.21 -9.20
N PRO A 79 -7.58 6.70 -9.57
CA PRO A 79 -7.43 7.51 -10.77
C PRO A 79 -7.80 6.70 -12.02
N PRO A 80 -8.34 7.36 -13.07
CA PRO A 80 -8.71 6.67 -14.31
C PRO A 80 -7.52 5.94 -14.92
N SER A 81 -7.78 4.73 -15.41
CA SER A 81 -6.75 3.78 -15.88
C SER A 81 -5.91 4.26 -17.08
N ASP A 82 -6.31 5.34 -17.76
CA ASP A 82 -5.72 5.82 -19.02
C ASP A 82 -4.28 6.38 -18.90
N GLY A 83 -3.63 6.29 -17.73
CA GLY A 83 -2.25 6.74 -17.55
C GLY A 83 -1.42 5.93 -16.57
N LEU A 84 -1.94 4.82 -16.04
CA LEU A 84 -1.18 4.00 -15.09
C LEU A 84 -0.28 3.02 -15.85
N PRO A 85 1.05 2.98 -15.58
CA PRO A 85 1.90 1.98 -16.19
C PRO A 85 1.40 0.60 -15.78
N THR A 86 1.17 -0.28 -16.77
CA THR A 86 0.75 -1.65 -16.54
C THR A 86 1.85 -2.39 -15.79
N THR A 87 1.77 -2.44 -14.46
CA THR A 87 2.68 -3.27 -13.67
C THR A 87 2.32 -4.73 -13.91
N PRO A 88 3.24 -5.57 -14.40
CA PRO A 88 2.96 -6.99 -14.54
C PRO A 88 2.69 -7.58 -13.15
N ARG A 89 1.45 -8.05 -12.95
CA ARG A 89 0.97 -8.69 -11.72
C ARG A 89 1.81 -9.95 -11.47
N ARG A 90 2.86 -9.83 -10.66
CA ARG A 90 3.74 -10.96 -10.33
C ARG A 90 3.11 -11.78 -9.22
N GLY A 91 2.22 -12.71 -9.59
CA GLY A 91 1.62 -13.64 -8.64
C GLY A 91 0.78 -14.73 -9.30
N ARG A 92 1.40 -15.89 -9.58
CA ARG A 92 0.72 -17.16 -9.88
C ARG A 92 -0.24 -17.47 -8.74
N ARG A 93 -1.56 -17.49 -8.99
CA ARG A 93 -2.55 -18.04 -8.07
C ARG A 93 -2.09 -19.46 -7.71
N ARG A 94 -1.71 -19.70 -6.46
CA ARG A 94 -1.60 -21.07 -5.95
C ARG A 94 -3.04 -21.58 -5.84
N SER A 95 -3.43 -22.46 -6.77
CA SER A 95 -4.58 -23.32 -6.58
C SER A 95 -4.36 -24.09 -5.29
N ALA A 96 -5.24 -23.90 -4.30
CA ALA A 96 -5.31 -24.78 -3.16
C ALA A 96 -5.74 -26.16 -3.68
N ALA A 97 -4.95 -27.17 -3.34
CA ALA A 97 -5.33 -28.58 -3.35
C ALA A 97 -5.60 -28.99 -1.91
#